data_AF-W4QIP7-F1
#
_entry.id   AF-W4QIP7-F1
#
_cell.length_a   1.000
_cell.length_b   1.000
_cell.length_c   1.000
_cell.angle_alpha   90.00
_cell.angle_beta   90.00
_cell.angle_gamma   90.00
#
_symmetry.space_group_name_H-M   'P 1'
#
loop_
_entity.id
_entity.type
_entity.pdbx_description
1 polymer ?
#
loop_
_entity_poly.entity_id
_entity_poly.type
_entity_poly.pdbx_seq_one_letter_code
_entity_poly.pdbx_strand_id
1 'polypeptide(L)'
;MLTQESTKLQAFAMEMKKGFDLLQEGQYEEALRALKPFIELMRQGGAPHIRLFVSYGIAQFRTGDMEGFLETYGAVKEMKTKNDEEERLKSNLDQLFETLMSELEKEQDHP
;
A
#
# COMPACT_ATOMS: atom_id res chain seq x y z
N MET A 1 6.81 6.20 34.66
CA MET A 1 5.70 5.33 34.20
C MET A 1 5.28 5.83 32.83
N LEU A 2 5.40 5.01 31.78
CA LEU A 2 4.77 5.32 30.49
C LEU A 2 3.26 5.07 30.65
N THR A 3 2.43 5.99 30.17
CA THR A 3 0.98 5.85 30.22
C THR A 3 0.52 4.72 29.30
N GLN A 4 -0.60 4.06 29.63
CA GLN A 4 -1.17 2.96 28.84
C GLN A 4 -1.43 3.35 27.37
N GLU A 5 -1.71 4.62 27.10
CA GLU A 5 -1.85 5.20 25.77
C GLU A 5 -0.52 5.22 25.00
N SER A 6 0.60 5.55 25.67
CA SER A 6 1.93 5.52 25.06
C SER A 6 2.33 4.10 24.63
N THR A 7 1.95 3.08 25.40
CA THR A 7 2.23 1.66 25.07
C THR A 7 1.44 1.18 23.85
N LYS A 8 0.16 1.57 23.73
CA LYS A 8 -0.67 1.19 22.58
C LYS A 8 -0.20 1.84 21.28
N LEU A 9 0.20 3.11 21.33
CA LEU A 9 0.73 3.81 20.17
C LEU A 9 2.08 3.22 19.71
N GLN A 10 2.94 2.84 20.65
CA GLN A 10 4.20 2.15 20.33
C GLN A 10 3.95 0.79 19.69
N ALA A 11 3.03 -0.01 20.23
CA ALA A 11 2.66 -1.29 19.63
C ALA A 11 2.12 -1.11 18.20
N PHE A 12 1.28 -0.10 18.00
CA PHE A 12 0.76 0.25 16.68
C PHE A 12 1.87 0.63 15.69
N ALA A 13 2.83 1.46 16.09
CA ALA A 13 3.98 1.82 15.25
C ALA A 13 4.88 0.61 14.93
N MET A 14 5.07 -0.31 15.88
CA MET A 14 5.83 -1.54 15.67
C MET A 14 5.17 -2.48 14.66
N GLU A 15 3.85 -2.65 14.72
CA GLU A 15 3.10 -3.47 13.76
C GLU A 15 3.15 -2.86 12.35
N MET A 16 3.09 -1.53 12.21
CA MET A 16 3.28 -0.87 10.92
C MET A 16 4.69 -1.13 10.36
N LYS A 17 5.73 -0.95 11.21
CA LYS A 17 7.11 -1.22 10.81
C LYS A 17 7.28 -2.66 10.36
N LYS A 18 6.71 -3.62 11.11
CA LYS A 18 6.72 -5.03 10.75
C LYS A 18 6.07 -5.26 9.39
N GLY A 19 4.95 -4.62 9.09
CA GLY A 19 4.33 -4.68 7.75
C GLY A 19 5.26 -4.23 6.63
N PHE A 20 6.07 -3.19 6.84
CA PHE A 20 7.10 -2.78 5.88
C PHE A 20 8.26 -3.78 5.78
N ASP A 21 8.74 -4.30 6.91
CA ASP A 21 9.83 -5.29 6.93
C ASP A 21 9.40 -6.57 6.15
N LEU A 22 8.18 -7.06 6.39
CA LEU A 22 7.57 -8.20 5.67
C LEU A 22 7.51 -7.97 4.15
N LEU A 23 7.18 -6.75 3.72
CA LEU A 23 7.15 -6.40 2.30
C LEU A 23 8.55 -6.47 1.67
N GLN A 24 9.58 -6.00 2.38
CA GLN A 24 10.98 -6.07 1.92
C GLN A 24 11.49 -7.50 1.85
N GLU A 25 11.00 -8.38 2.73
CA GLU A 25 11.31 -9.81 2.76
C GLU A 25 10.50 -10.62 1.73
N GLY A 26 9.56 -10.00 1.01
CA GLY A 26 8.71 -10.66 0.02
C GLY A 26 7.56 -11.46 0.61
N GLN A 27 7.27 -11.30 1.91
CA GLN A 27 6.13 -11.93 2.60
C GLN A 27 4.87 -11.09 2.39
N TYR A 28 4.33 -11.11 1.17
CA TYR A 28 3.32 -10.17 0.72
C TYR A 28 1.96 -10.34 1.41
N GLU A 29 1.52 -11.57 1.64
CA GLU A 29 0.26 -11.88 2.33
C GLU A 29 0.31 -11.43 3.80
N GLU A 30 1.43 -11.67 4.48
CA GLU A 30 1.67 -11.22 5.84
C GLU A 30 1.74 -9.69 5.90
N ALA A 31 2.45 -9.06 4.96
CA ALA A 31 2.54 -7.61 4.85
C ALA A 31 1.16 -6.99 4.64
N LEU A 32 0.33 -7.55 3.74
CA LEU A 32 -1.04 -7.12 3.49
C LEU A 32 -1.87 -7.13 4.78
N ARG A 33 -1.85 -8.26 5.51
CA ARG A 33 -2.58 -8.39 6.79
C ARG A 33 -2.07 -7.40 7.84
N ALA A 34 -0.76 -7.20 7.93
CA ALA A 34 -0.16 -6.27 8.88
C ALA A 34 -0.51 -4.81 8.55
N LEU A 35 -0.49 -4.41 7.28
CA LEU A 35 -0.69 -3.02 6.85
C LEU A 35 -2.17 -2.61 6.78
N LYS A 36 -3.11 -3.56 6.55
CA LYS A 36 -4.54 -3.28 6.34
C LYS A 36 -5.19 -2.39 7.42
N PRO A 37 -5.01 -2.63 8.74
CA PRO A 37 -5.63 -1.80 9.78
C PRO A 37 -5.20 -0.34 9.70
N PHE A 38 -3.96 -0.08 9.25
CA PHE A 38 -3.42 1.26 9.10
C PHE A 38 -4.01 1.98 7.90
N ILE A 39 -4.23 1.26 6.80
CA ILE A 39 -4.92 1.80 5.62
C ILE A 39 -6.33 2.24 5.99
N GLU A 40 -7.07 1.39 6.69
CA GLU A 40 -8.43 1.70 7.15
C GLU A 40 -8.46 2.94 8.04
N LEU A 41 -7.54 3.01 9.02
CA LEU A 41 -7.43 4.17 9.90
C LEU A 41 -7.13 5.47 9.12
N MET A 42 -6.19 5.44 8.17
CA MET A 42 -5.82 6.62 7.40
C MET A 42 -6.93 7.07 6.43
N ARG A 43 -7.67 6.11 5.84
CA ARG A 43 -8.87 6.42 5.03
C ARG A 43 -9.93 7.13 5.88
N GLN A 44 -10.20 6.65 7.09
CA GLN A 44 -11.17 7.26 8.00
C GLN A 44 -10.72 8.63 8.53
N GLY A 45 -9.42 8.79 8.78
CA GLY A 45 -8.84 10.01 9.34
C GLY A 45 -8.61 11.14 8.34
N GLY A 46 -8.80 10.90 7.04
CA GLY A 46 -8.56 11.91 5.99
C GLY A 46 -7.10 12.33 5.84
N ALA A 47 -6.16 11.54 6.37
CA ALA A 47 -4.72 11.80 6.34
C ALA A 47 -3.97 10.67 5.62
N PRO A 48 -4.24 10.44 4.32
CA PRO A 48 -3.61 9.37 3.59
C PRO A 48 -2.10 9.56 3.51
N HIS A 49 -1.37 8.45 3.68
CA HIS A 49 0.09 8.45 3.72
C HIS A 49 0.62 7.69 2.50
N ILE A 50 1.19 8.40 1.52
CA ILE A 50 1.58 7.84 0.21
C ILE A 50 2.40 6.57 0.36
N ARG A 51 3.46 6.58 1.18
CA ARG A 51 4.30 5.39 1.39
C ARG A 51 3.53 4.17 1.89
N LEU A 52 2.59 4.35 2.82
CA LEU A 52 1.80 3.26 3.38
C LEU A 52 0.88 2.66 2.31
N PHE A 53 0.17 3.52 1.56
CA PHE A 53 -0.73 3.09 0.50
C PHE A 53 0.02 2.43 -0.66
N VAL A 54 1.17 2.97 -1.07
CA VAL A 54 2.00 2.36 -2.11
C VAL A 54 2.51 0.98 -1.67
N SER A 55 3.02 0.85 -0.45
CA SER A 55 3.44 -0.45 0.10
C SER A 55 2.29 -1.46 0.16
N TYR A 56 1.10 -1.01 0.54
CA TYR A 56 -0.10 -1.86 0.55
C TYR A 56 -0.51 -2.28 -0.85
N GLY A 57 -0.54 -1.35 -1.81
CA GLY A 57 -0.85 -1.63 -3.21
C GLY A 57 0.13 -2.62 -3.84
N ILE A 58 1.43 -2.51 -3.54
CA ILE A 58 2.43 -3.49 -3.99
C ILE A 58 2.11 -4.89 -3.44
N ALA A 59 1.76 -5.00 -2.16
CA ALA A 59 1.37 -6.29 -1.57
C ALA A 59 0.11 -6.85 -2.25
N GLN A 60 -0.90 -6.02 -2.51
CA GLN A 60 -2.12 -6.40 -3.23
C GLN A 60 -1.81 -6.95 -4.63
N PHE A 61 -1.03 -6.19 -5.41
CA PHE A 61 -0.62 -6.60 -6.74
C PHE A 61 0.12 -7.95 -6.72
N ARG A 62 1.07 -8.13 -5.79
CA ARG A 62 1.87 -9.36 -5.67
C ARG A 62 1.06 -10.58 -5.21
N THR A 63 -0.02 -10.38 -4.48
CA THR A 63 -0.89 -11.44 -3.96
C THR A 63 -2.08 -11.75 -4.86
N GLY A 64 -2.24 -11.03 -5.98
CA GLY A 64 -3.37 -11.24 -6.89
C GLY A 64 -4.64 -10.46 -6.51
N ASP A 65 -4.62 -9.61 -5.47
CA ASP A 65 -5.74 -8.76 -5.10
C ASP A 65 -5.85 -7.55 -6.05
N MET A 66 -6.33 -7.81 -7.28
CA MET A 66 -6.36 -6.81 -8.34
C MET A 66 -7.41 -5.72 -8.11
N GLU A 67 -8.59 -6.08 -7.60
CA GLU A 67 -9.64 -5.10 -7.24
C GLU A 67 -9.14 -4.17 -6.14
N GLY A 68 -8.56 -4.73 -5.07
CA GLY A 68 -8.00 -3.95 -3.99
C GLY A 68 -6.81 -3.08 -4.44
N PHE A 69 -5.96 -3.59 -5.34
CA PHE A 69 -4.88 -2.82 -5.94
C PHE A 69 -5.43 -1.59 -6.70
N LEU A 70 -6.46 -1.76 -7.53
CA LEU A 70 -7.05 -0.67 -8.30
C LEU A 70 -7.68 0.41 -7.41
N GLU A 71 -8.37 0.03 -6.33
CA GLU A 71 -8.84 1.00 -5.34
C GLU A 71 -7.68 1.79 -4.70
N THR A 72 -6.64 1.08 -4.28
CA THR A 72 -5.46 1.70 -3.66
C THR A 72 -4.74 2.62 -4.63
N TYR A 73 -4.60 2.22 -5.89
CA TYR A 73 -4.03 3.02 -6.96
C TYR A 73 -4.82 4.32 -7.17
N GLY A 74 -6.15 4.24 -7.32
CA GLY A 74 -7.01 5.40 -7.46
C GLY A 74 -6.87 6.38 -6.29
N ALA A 75 -6.85 5.85 -5.06
CA ALA A 75 -6.63 6.68 -3.87
C ALA A 75 -5.26 7.39 -3.89
N VAL A 76 -4.19 6.69 -4.28
CA VAL A 76 -2.83 7.26 -4.36
C VAL A 76 -2.72 8.31 -5.47
N LYS A 77 -3.40 8.12 -6.60
CA LYS A 77 -3.33 9.05 -7.74
C LYS A 77 -3.74 10.47 -7.35
N GLU A 78 -4.79 10.58 -6.54
CA GLU A 78 -5.34 11.85 -6.03
C GLU A 78 -4.51 12.51 -4.92
N MET A 79 -3.51 11.81 -4.34
CA MET A 79 -2.69 12.36 -3.27
C MET A 79 -1.68 13.38 -3.82
N LYS A 80 -1.53 14.51 -3.12
CA LYS A 80 -0.45 15.47 -3.38
C LYS A 80 0.85 14.99 -2.76
N THR A 81 1.90 14.92 -3.59
CA THR A 81 3.26 14.61 -3.15
C THR A 81 3.89 15.84 -2.51
N LYS A 82 4.77 15.61 -1.53
CA LYS A 82 5.48 16.66 -0.79
C LYS A 82 6.96 16.73 -1.15
N ASN A 83 7.48 15.68 -1.78
CA ASN A 83 8.88 15.55 -2.14
C ASN A 83 9.07 14.52 -3.27
N ASP A 84 10.29 14.47 -3.81
CA ASP A 84 10.67 13.58 -4.91
C ASP A 84 10.59 12.10 -4.54
N GLU A 85 10.72 11.75 -3.27
CA GLU A 85 10.59 10.35 -2.82
C GLU A 85 9.15 9.87 -2.98
N GLU A 86 8.16 10.67 -2.56
CA GLU A 86 6.75 10.35 -2.73
C GLU A 86 6.34 10.31 -4.21
N GLU A 87 6.88 11.20 -5.04
CA GLU A 87 6.67 11.20 -6.49
C GLU A 87 7.18 9.90 -7.11
N ARG A 88 8.39 9.47 -6.74
CA ARG A 88 8.95 8.18 -7.17
C ARG A 88 8.09 7.00 -6.71
N LEU A 89 7.58 7.04 -5.49
CA LEU A 89 6.69 5.98 -4.98
C LEU A 89 5.39 5.89 -5.77
N LYS A 90 4.77 7.04 -6.12
CA LYS A 90 3.60 7.07 -7.01
C LYS A 90 3.93 6.52 -8.39
N SER A 91 5.07 6.92 -8.97
CA SER A 91 5.51 6.43 -10.28
C SER A 91 5.73 4.91 -10.31
N ASN A 92 6.26 4.32 -9.24
CA ASN A 92 6.35 2.86 -9.13
C ASN A 92 4.98 2.18 -9.17
N LEU A 93 3.96 2.80 -8.56
CA LEU A 93 2.60 2.28 -8.57
C LEU A 93 1.93 2.46 -9.95
N ASP A 94 2.20 3.58 -10.63
CA ASP A 94 1.79 3.81 -12.03
C ASP A 94 2.33 2.71 -12.96
N GLN A 95 3.61 2.32 -12.81
CA GLN A 95 4.21 1.23 -13.61
C GLN A 95 3.54 -0.13 -13.37
N LEU A 96 3.18 -0.44 -12.12
CA LEU A 96 2.44 -1.66 -11.80
C LEU A 96 1.05 -1.67 -12.42
N PHE A 97 0.38 -0.51 -12.42
CA PHE A 97 -0.91 -0.35 -13.07
C PHE A 97 -0.80 -0.53 -14.59
N GLU A 98 0.16 0.11 -15.25
CA GLU A 98 0.40 -0.06 -16.69
C GLU A 98 0.70 -1.51 -17.04
N THR A 99 1.48 -2.21 -16.21
CA THR A 99 1.75 -3.64 -16.37
C THR A 99 0.45 -4.45 -16.30
N LEU A 100 -0.39 -4.21 -15.29
CA LEU A 100 -1.68 -4.88 -15.16
C LEU A 100 -2.55 -4.68 -16.41
N MET A 101 -2.69 -3.43 -16.85
CA MET A 101 -3.54 -3.09 -18.00
C MET A 101 -3.01 -3.72 -19.29
N SER A 102 -1.70 -3.72 -19.50
CA SER A 102 -1.10 -4.34 -20.69
C SER A 102 -1.33 -5.86 -20.73
N GLU A 103 -1.29 -6.54 -19.59
CA GLU A 103 -1.59 -7.98 -19.54
C GLU A 103 -3.08 -8.25 -19.83
N LEU A 104 -3.99 -7.42 -19.29
CA LEU A 104 -5.43 -7.54 -19.56
C LEU A 104 -5.79 -7.30 -21.03
N GLU A 105 -5.07 -6.41 -21.72
CA GLU A 105 -5.25 -6.18 -23.16
C GLU A 105 -4.80 -7.39 -24.00
N LYS A 106 -3.65 -7.99 -23.65
CA LYS A 106 -3.13 -9.19 -24.36
C LYS A 106 -4.05 -10.40 -24.22
N GLU A 107 -4.73 -10.56 -23.09
CA GLU A 107 -5.71 -11.64 -22.90
C GLU A 107 -6.94 -11.48 -23.81
N GLN A 108 -7.28 -10.25 -24.22
CA GLN A 108 -8.44 -9.99 -25.09
C GLN A 108 -8.13 -10.24 -26.57
N ASP A 109 -6.86 -10.13 -26.98
CA ASP A 109 -6.42 -10.34 -28.37
C ASP A 109 -6.18 -11.84 -28.73
N HIS A 110 -6.34 -12.75 -27.76
CA HIS A 110 -6.27 -14.20 -27.96
C HIS A 110 -7.58 -14.91 -27.56
N PRO A 111 -8.64 -14.86 -28.40
CA PRO A 111 -9.79 -15.76 -28.31
C PRO A 111 -9.51 -17.17 -28.85
#